data_AF-X1UK13-F1
#
_entry.id   AF-X1UK13-F1
#
_cell.length_a   1.000
_cell.length_b   1.000
_cell.length_c   1.000
_cell.angle_alpha   90.00
_cell.angle_beta   90.00
_cell.angle_gamma   90.00
#
_symmetry.space_group_name_H-M   'P 1'
#
loop_
_entity.id
_entity.type
_entity.pdbx_description
1 polymer ?
#
loop_
_entity_poly.entity_id
_entity_poly.type
_entity_poly.pdbx_seq_one_letter_code
_entity_poly.pdbx_strand_id
1 'polypeptide(L)'
;TVCETLPFLAERRLVIVKGLLERFEPRGKSSRRKKITRVTNHQDEYKSLGAYISQLPDSTILVLIGNRVTSKNPLLSELSARAKVKSFPLLRGTRLRQWIQKHVMEEGGTISPQAIDLLAKLVGGNLWIMSNEINKLTLFTSGRRIEEGDVKTVVSYAQQASVFAMVDAILEFKAGLAEQSLHQLLQRGASPAYLLVMLSRQVRMIVRVKEL
;
A
#
# COMPACT_ATOMS: atom_id res chain seq x y z
N THR A 1 -18.77 -27.83 4.53
CA THR A 1 -19.00 -28.21 3.12
C THR A 1 -17.93 -27.70 2.17
N VAL A 2 -17.69 -26.39 2.01
CA VAL A 2 -16.75 -25.87 0.99
C VAL A 2 -15.28 -26.32 1.17
N CYS A 3 -14.86 -26.57 2.41
CA CYS A 3 -13.48 -27.02 2.71
C CYS A 3 -13.33 -28.55 2.78
N GLU A 4 -14.43 -29.29 2.81
CA GLU A 4 -14.48 -30.76 2.92
C GLU A 4 -14.65 -31.42 1.55
N THR A 5 -14.96 -30.64 0.51
CA THR A 5 -15.05 -31.14 -0.85
C THR A 5 -13.68 -31.58 -1.36
N LEU A 6 -13.60 -32.83 -1.82
CA LEU A 6 -12.40 -33.37 -2.44
C LEU A 6 -11.96 -32.51 -3.64
N PRO A 7 -10.65 -32.35 -3.87
CA PRO A 7 -10.16 -31.70 -5.07
C PRO A 7 -10.60 -32.46 -6.33
N PHE A 8 -10.96 -31.74 -7.39
CA PHE A 8 -11.29 -32.35 -8.68
C PHE A 8 -10.06 -32.33 -9.58
N LEU A 9 -9.56 -33.51 -9.96
CA LEU A 9 -8.40 -33.71 -10.85
C LEU A 9 -7.14 -32.93 -10.41
N ALA A 10 -6.95 -32.73 -9.10
CA ALA A 10 -5.80 -32.05 -8.52
C ALA A 10 -5.41 -32.71 -7.20
N GLU A 11 -4.16 -32.54 -6.77
CA GLU A 11 -3.69 -33.06 -5.48
C GLU A 11 -4.25 -32.26 -4.29
N ARG A 12 -4.43 -30.95 -4.46
CA ARG A 12 -4.87 -30.03 -3.41
C ARG A 12 -5.86 -28.99 -3.90
N ARG A 13 -6.74 -28.54 -3.01
CA ARG A 13 -7.73 -27.48 -3.21
C ARG A 13 -7.33 -26.24 -2.41
N LEU A 14 -7.31 -25.07 -3.03
CA LEU A 14 -7.09 -23.79 -2.35
C LEU A 14 -8.43 -23.11 -2.06
N VAL A 15 -8.69 -22.78 -0.80
CA VAL A 15 -9.88 -22.03 -0.37
C VAL A 15 -9.43 -20.70 0.22
N ILE A 16 -9.85 -19.59 -0.39
CA ILE A 16 -9.52 -18.23 0.06
C ILE A 16 -10.76 -17.61 0.69
N VAL A 17 -10.67 -17.25 1.96
CA VAL A 17 -11.74 -16.56 2.67
C VAL A 17 -11.28 -15.15 3.06
N LYS A 18 -11.98 -14.14 2.55
CA LYS A 18 -11.68 -12.73 2.81
C LYS A 18 -12.61 -12.18 3.89
N GLY A 19 -12.08 -11.36 4.81
CA GLY A 19 -12.86 -10.62 5.80
C GLY A 19 -13.45 -11.43 6.95
N LEU A 20 -13.14 -12.73 7.06
CA LEU A 20 -13.65 -13.58 8.15
C LEU A 20 -13.14 -13.13 9.52
N LEU A 21 -11.85 -12.81 9.61
CA LEU A 21 -11.20 -12.38 10.85
C LEU A 21 -11.83 -11.09 11.40
N GLU A 22 -12.25 -10.18 10.52
CA GLU A 22 -12.82 -8.88 10.89
C GLU A 22 -14.14 -9.01 11.69
N ARG A 23 -14.85 -10.13 11.54
CA ARG A 23 -16.09 -10.42 12.29
C ARG A 23 -15.83 -10.63 13.79
N PHE A 24 -14.64 -11.10 14.13
CA PHE A 24 -14.26 -11.43 15.50
C PHE A 24 -13.35 -10.37 16.13
N GLU A 25 -13.08 -9.26 15.44
CA GLU A 25 -12.33 -8.15 16.04
C GLU A 25 -13.07 -7.55 17.24
N PRO A 26 -12.41 -7.35 18.39
CA PRO A 26 -13.02 -6.66 19.51
C PRO A 26 -13.35 -5.21 19.10
N ARG A 27 -14.64 -4.86 19.11
CA ARG A 27 -15.10 -3.51 18.75
C ARG A 27 -14.51 -2.48 19.73
N GLY A 28 -13.72 -1.54 19.22
CA GLY A 28 -13.29 -0.36 19.96
C GLY A 28 -14.46 0.56 20.30
N LYS A 29 -14.34 1.34 21.39
CA LYS A 29 -15.37 2.24 21.96
C LYS A 29 -15.84 3.40 21.05
N SER A 30 -15.56 3.40 19.75
CA SER A 30 -15.87 4.50 18.83
C SER A 30 -16.67 4.03 17.61
N SER A 31 -17.94 3.68 17.82
CA SER A 31 -18.99 3.90 16.82
C SER A 31 -20.35 3.78 17.49
N ARG A 32 -20.89 4.93 17.91
CA ARG A 32 -22.30 5.09 18.27
C ARG A 32 -23.11 5.02 16.97
N ARG A 33 -23.32 3.83 16.41
CA ARG A 33 -24.30 3.60 15.33
C ARG A 33 -25.18 2.41 15.66
N LYS A 34 -26.45 2.76 15.93
CA LYS A 34 -27.69 1.98 15.98
C LYS A 34 -27.56 0.51 16.44
N LYS A 35 -27.95 0.30 17.70
CA LYS A 35 -28.44 -0.97 18.25
C LYS A 35 -29.50 -1.55 17.29
N ILE A 36 -29.10 -2.46 16.43
CA ILE A 36 -29.97 -3.53 15.95
C ILE A 36 -29.48 -4.78 16.66
N THR A 37 -30.38 -5.32 17.47
CA THR A 37 -30.31 -6.57 18.21
C THR A 37 -29.73 -7.70 17.34
N ARG A 38 -28.44 -8.00 17.55
CA ARG A 38 -27.88 -9.35 17.33
C ARG A 38 -27.26 -9.80 18.65
N VAL A 39 -28.15 -10.17 19.55
CA VAL A 39 -27.84 -11.03 20.70
C VAL A 39 -27.86 -12.44 20.11
N THR A 40 -26.69 -13.08 19.98
CA THR A 40 -26.50 -14.55 19.94
C THR A 40 -25.01 -14.88 19.73
N ASN A 41 -24.44 -15.62 20.69
CA ASN A 41 -23.41 -16.66 20.53
C ASN A 41 -22.05 -16.39 19.83
N HIS A 42 -21.61 -15.15 19.62
CA HIS A 42 -20.28 -14.91 19.02
C HIS A 42 -19.08 -15.51 19.81
N GLN A 43 -19.23 -15.83 21.09
CA GLN A 43 -18.15 -16.43 21.89
C GLN A 43 -17.91 -17.93 21.60
N ASP A 44 -18.92 -18.65 21.11
CA ASP A 44 -18.80 -20.08 20.80
C ASP A 44 -18.53 -20.32 19.32
N GLU A 45 -18.92 -19.39 18.45
CA GLU A 45 -18.71 -19.46 17.01
C GLU A 45 -17.23 -19.50 16.61
N TYR A 46 -16.35 -18.72 17.25
CA TYR A 46 -14.92 -18.78 16.90
C TYR A 46 -14.27 -20.10 17.35
N LYS A 47 -14.77 -20.71 18.43
CA LYS A 47 -14.30 -22.02 18.91
C LYS A 47 -14.75 -23.14 17.99
N SER A 48 -16.02 -23.14 17.58
CA SER A 48 -16.53 -24.13 16.62
C SER A 48 -15.83 -24.01 15.26
N LEU A 49 -15.55 -22.78 14.82
CA LEU A 49 -14.78 -22.53 13.60
C LEU A 49 -13.31 -22.98 13.74
N GLY A 50 -12.68 -22.73 14.89
CA GLY A 50 -11.33 -23.22 15.20
C GLY A 50 -11.24 -24.75 15.21
N ALA A 51 -12.25 -25.42 15.79
CA ALA A 51 -12.37 -26.88 15.77
C ALA A 51 -12.56 -27.41 14.34
N TYR A 52 -13.43 -26.78 13.54
CA TYR A 52 -13.63 -27.14 12.14
C TYR A 52 -12.37 -26.96 11.30
N ILE A 53 -11.64 -25.84 11.47
CA ILE A 53 -10.38 -25.60 10.77
C ILE A 53 -9.31 -26.63 11.16
N SER A 54 -9.39 -27.17 12.38
CA SER A 54 -8.48 -28.21 12.86
C SER A 54 -8.76 -29.59 12.27
N GLN A 55 -9.94 -29.83 11.70
CA GLN A 55 -10.35 -31.09 11.09
C GLN A 55 -10.27 -31.04 9.55
N LEU A 56 -9.62 -30.02 8.99
CA LEU A 56 -9.50 -29.90 7.55
C LEU A 56 -8.68 -31.04 6.96
N PRO A 57 -9.11 -31.63 5.83
CA PRO A 57 -8.31 -32.61 5.11
C PRO A 57 -6.98 -32.00 4.65
N ASP A 58 -5.91 -32.80 4.63
CA ASP A 58 -4.59 -32.38 4.10
C ASP A 58 -4.63 -31.95 2.63
N SER A 59 -5.66 -32.39 1.90
CA SER A 59 -5.93 -31.97 0.53
C SER A 59 -6.43 -30.52 0.43
N THR A 60 -6.80 -29.84 1.53
CA THR A 60 -7.36 -28.48 1.51
C THR A 60 -6.40 -27.47 2.13
N ILE A 61 -5.96 -26.50 1.34
CA ILE A 61 -5.20 -25.33 1.80
C ILE A 61 -6.17 -24.18 2.03
N LEU A 62 -6.36 -23.79 3.29
CA LEU A 62 -7.18 -22.64 3.67
C LEU A 62 -6.32 -21.38 3.84
N VAL A 63 -6.67 -20.30 3.14
CA VAL A 63 -6.04 -18.98 3.28
C VAL A 63 -7.07 -17.98 3.76
N LEU A 64 -6.83 -17.42 4.95
CA LEU A 64 -7.64 -16.36 5.54
C LEU A 64 -6.98 -15.01 5.29
N ILE A 65 -7.69 -14.09 4.64
CA ILE A 65 -7.21 -12.74 4.35
C ILE A 65 -8.04 -11.74 5.16
N GLY A 66 -7.39 -10.94 5.99
CA GLY A 66 -8.01 -9.84 6.73
C GLY A 66 -7.19 -8.56 6.58
N ASN A 67 -7.85 -7.40 6.62
CA ASN A 67 -7.16 -6.12 6.44
C ASN A 67 -6.63 -5.55 7.75
N ARG A 68 -7.51 -5.28 8.71
CA ARG A 68 -7.17 -4.67 10.01
C ARG A 68 -7.49 -5.66 11.13
N VAL A 69 -6.60 -6.63 11.30
CA VAL A 69 -6.74 -7.65 12.33
C VAL A 69 -5.73 -7.40 13.43
N THR A 70 -6.18 -7.35 14.67
CA THR A 70 -5.31 -7.18 15.84
C THR A 70 -4.95 -8.53 16.45
N SER A 71 -3.83 -8.61 17.18
CA SER A 71 -3.45 -9.82 17.92
C SER A 71 -4.43 -10.20 19.03
N LYS A 72 -5.37 -9.30 19.37
CA LYS A 72 -6.45 -9.52 20.35
C LYS A 72 -7.66 -10.24 19.76
N ASN A 73 -7.64 -10.55 18.47
CA ASN A 73 -8.71 -11.28 17.82
C ASN A 73 -8.74 -12.74 18.32
N PRO A 74 -9.84 -13.19 18.93
CA PRO A 74 -9.94 -14.52 19.53
C PRO A 74 -9.81 -15.65 18.50
N LEU A 75 -10.30 -15.43 17.27
CA LEU A 75 -10.13 -16.41 16.19
C LEU A 75 -8.68 -16.46 15.71
N LEU A 76 -7.99 -15.31 15.63
CA LEU A 76 -6.57 -15.29 15.27
C LEU A 76 -5.71 -15.97 16.34
N SER A 77 -5.98 -15.72 17.63
CA SER A 77 -5.23 -16.36 18.72
C SER A 77 -5.39 -17.87 18.71
N GLU A 78 -6.62 -18.37 18.53
CA GLU A 78 -6.91 -19.80 18.42
C GLU A 78 -6.16 -20.45 17.25
N LEU A 79 -6.18 -19.80 16.08
CA LEU A 79 -5.55 -20.33 14.87
C LEU A 79 -4.03 -20.17 14.85
N SER A 80 -3.48 -19.18 15.56
CA SER A 80 -2.04 -18.86 15.51
C SER A 80 -1.12 -20.00 15.96
N ALA A 81 -1.62 -20.91 16.80
CA ALA A 81 -0.88 -22.09 17.22
C ALA A 81 -0.75 -23.15 16.11
N ARG A 82 -1.62 -23.15 15.10
CA ARG A 82 -1.72 -24.19 14.08
C ARG A 82 -1.59 -23.67 12.64
N ALA A 83 -1.69 -22.36 12.45
CA ALA A 83 -1.64 -21.71 11.14
C ALA A 83 -0.38 -20.85 10.98
N LYS A 84 0.12 -20.76 9.74
CA LYS A 84 1.21 -19.84 9.39
C LYS A 84 0.66 -18.41 9.26
N VAL A 85 0.84 -17.61 10.30
CA VAL A 85 0.42 -16.19 10.29
C VAL A 85 1.49 -15.33 9.63
N LYS A 86 1.10 -14.57 8.61
CA LYS A 86 1.94 -13.54 7.98
C LYS A 86 1.27 -12.18 8.11
N SER A 87 2.00 -11.19 8.63
CA SER A 87 1.54 -9.81 8.75
C SER A 87 2.22 -8.93 7.72
N PHE A 88 1.44 -8.08 7.06
CA PHE A 88 1.91 -7.15 6.03
C PHE A 88 1.58 -5.70 6.43
N PRO A 89 2.24 -5.17 7.48
CA PRO A 89 2.00 -3.80 7.90
C PRO A 89 2.49 -2.81 6.85
N LEU A 90 1.82 -1.66 6.75
CA LEU A 90 2.34 -0.55 5.95
C LEU A 90 3.71 -0.13 6.49
N LEU A 91 4.73 -0.21 5.63
CA LEU A 91 6.08 0.19 5.99
C LEU A 91 6.21 1.70 5.95
N ARG A 92 6.89 2.26 6.95
CA ARG A 92 7.15 3.70 7.09
C ARG A 92 8.54 3.94 7.67
N GLY A 93 9.08 5.13 7.44
CA GLY A 93 10.36 5.58 7.99
C GLY A 93 11.48 4.56 7.72
N THR A 94 12.21 4.19 8.76
CA THR A 94 13.36 3.28 8.67
C THR A 94 13.02 1.92 8.05
N ARG A 95 11.85 1.34 8.35
CA ARG A 95 11.45 0.03 7.79
C ARG A 95 11.24 0.11 6.28
N LEU A 96 10.71 1.22 5.79
CA LEU A 96 10.54 1.44 4.35
C LEU A 96 11.91 1.58 3.67
N ARG A 97 12.83 2.33 4.27
CA ARG A 97 14.21 2.48 3.74
C ARG A 97 14.94 1.15 3.64
N GLN A 98 14.84 0.32 4.69
CA GLN A 98 15.41 -1.03 4.70
C GLN A 98 14.78 -1.92 3.63
N TRP A 99 13.46 -1.83 3.45
CA TRP A 99 12.77 -2.58 2.42
C TRP A 99 13.22 -2.15 1.02
N ILE A 100 13.36 -0.85 0.74
CA ILE A 100 13.86 -0.34 -0.55
C ILE A 100 15.26 -0.88 -0.82
N GLN A 101 16.18 -0.76 0.15
CA GLN A 101 17.54 -1.24 0.00
C GLN A 101 17.60 -2.74 -0.28
N LYS A 102 16.82 -3.52 0.46
CA LYS A 102 16.74 -4.97 0.28
C LYS A 102 16.16 -5.35 -1.09
N HIS A 103 15.08 -4.70 -1.50
CA HIS A 103 14.40 -4.98 -2.77
C HIS A 103 15.30 -4.63 -3.97
N VAL A 104 16.06 -3.52 -3.91
CA VAL A 104 17.07 -3.20 -4.93
C VAL A 104 18.13 -4.29 -5.05
N MET A 105 18.59 -4.83 -3.91
CA MET A 105 19.58 -5.90 -3.90
C MET A 105 19.02 -7.22 -4.47
N GLU A 106 17.75 -7.52 -4.20
CA GLU A 106 17.05 -8.69 -4.78
C GLU A 106 16.91 -8.58 -6.30
N GLU A 107 16.76 -7.37 -6.84
CA GLU A 107 16.75 -7.08 -8.28
C GLU A 107 18.17 -7.00 -8.89
N GLY A 108 19.22 -7.29 -8.12
CA GLY A 108 20.61 -7.30 -8.58
C GLY A 108 21.28 -5.93 -8.69
N GLY A 109 20.67 -4.89 -8.13
CA GLY A 109 21.18 -3.51 -8.14
C GLY A 109 21.86 -3.10 -6.83
N THR A 110 22.45 -1.90 -6.84
CA THR A 110 22.88 -1.18 -5.63
C THR A 110 22.34 0.24 -5.65
N ILE A 111 22.15 0.86 -4.48
CA ILE A 111 21.53 2.19 -4.38
C ILE A 111 22.24 3.06 -3.33
N SER A 112 22.29 4.38 -3.54
CA SER A 112 22.83 5.33 -2.56
C SER A 112 21.81 5.71 -1.48
N PRO A 113 22.27 6.06 -0.26
CA PRO A 113 21.37 6.49 0.82
C PRO A 113 20.47 7.67 0.43
N GLN A 114 21.01 8.61 -0.35
CA GLN A 114 20.28 9.78 -0.85
C GLN A 114 19.15 9.37 -1.81
N ALA A 115 19.41 8.40 -2.70
CA ALA A 115 18.41 7.85 -3.60
C ALA A 115 17.28 7.09 -2.86
N ILE A 116 17.61 6.30 -1.82
CA ILE A 116 16.63 5.64 -0.96
C ILE A 116 15.72 6.69 -0.30
N ASP A 117 16.32 7.74 0.28
CA ASP A 117 15.58 8.79 0.96
C ASP A 117 14.65 9.54 0.00
N LEU A 118 15.10 9.82 -1.22
CA LEU A 118 14.28 10.46 -2.23
C LEU A 118 13.13 9.55 -2.71
N LEU A 119 13.39 8.27 -2.98
CA LEU A 119 12.35 7.30 -3.33
C LEU A 119 11.28 7.17 -2.24
N ALA A 120 11.71 7.04 -0.99
CA ALA A 120 10.81 6.94 0.15
C ALA A 120 9.92 8.19 0.29
N LYS A 121 10.45 9.39 -0.01
CA LYS A 121 9.68 10.64 0.00
C LYS A 121 8.70 10.75 -1.16
N LEU A 122 9.11 10.36 -2.37
CA LEU A 122 8.30 10.52 -3.59
C LEU A 122 7.19 9.47 -3.71
N VAL A 123 7.49 8.20 -3.46
CA VAL A 123 6.56 7.08 -3.66
C VAL A 123 5.82 6.73 -2.37
N GLY A 124 6.45 6.93 -1.22
CA GLY A 124 5.87 6.61 0.09
C GLY A 124 5.72 5.11 0.34
N GLY A 125 4.69 4.72 1.09
CA GLY A 125 4.50 3.35 1.58
C GLY A 125 3.81 2.39 0.61
N ASN A 126 3.56 2.79 -0.64
CA ASN A 126 2.99 1.89 -1.64
C ASN A 126 4.08 1.00 -2.25
N LEU A 127 4.26 -0.18 -1.67
CA LEU A 127 5.34 -1.11 -2.07
C LEU A 127 5.19 -1.66 -3.49
N TRP A 128 3.96 -1.74 -4.02
CA TRP A 128 3.73 -2.19 -5.39
C TRP A 128 4.27 -1.18 -6.40
N ILE A 129 3.98 0.11 -6.19
CA ILE A 129 4.54 1.18 -6.99
C ILE A 129 6.05 1.27 -6.78
N MET A 130 6.51 1.18 -5.53
CA MET A 130 7.94 1.21 -5.22
C MET A 130 8.72 0.12 -5.95
N SER A 131 8.20 -1.11 -5.99
CA SER A 131 8.81 -2.22 -6.73
C SER A 131 8.95 -1.89 -8.22
N ASN A 132 7.91 -1.32 -8.84
CA ASN A 132 7.97 -0.95 -10.25
C ASN A 132 8.99 0.16 -10.51
N GLU A 133 9.08 1.16 -9.62
CA GLU A 133 10.08 2.23 -9.72
C GLU A 133 11.52 1.70 -9.54
N ILE A 134 11.72 0.76 -8.60
CA ILE A 134 13.02 0.08 -8.42
C ILE A 134 13.41 -0.70 -9.66
N ASN A 135 12.49 -1.45 -10.27
CA ASN A 135 12.77 -2.22 -11.48
C ASN A 135 13.16 -1.29 -12.64
N LYS A 136 12.44 -0.18 -12.82
CA LYS A 136 12.81 0.85 -13.81
C LYS A 136 14.19 1.42 -13.56
N LEU A 137 14.53 1.75 -12.32
CA LEU A 137 15.84 2.33 -11.96
C LEU A 137 16.98 1.32 -12.17
N THR A 138 16.76 0.06 -11.83
CA THR A 138 17.75 -1.01 -11.99
C THR A 138 18.03 -1.25 -13.48
N LEU A 139 16.98 -1.26 -14.32
CA LEU A 139 17.13 -1.34 -15.77
C LEU A 139 17.83 -0.10 -16.35
N PHE A 140 17.44 1.11 -15.92
CA PHE A 140 18.02 2.37 -16.38
C PHE A 140 19.52 2.48 -16.07
N THR A 141 19.94 2.02 -14.90
CA THR A 141 21.34 2.10 -14.45
C THR A 141 22.22 1.00 -15.03
N SER A 142 21.65 -0.08 -15.58
CA SER A 142 22.38 -1.15 -16.27
C SER A 142 23.58 -1.68 -15.46
N GLY A 143 23.39 -1.90 -14.16
CA GLY A 143 24.42 -2.42 -13.24
C GLY A 143 25.26 -1.36 -12.52
N ARG A 144 25.15 -0.07 -12.88
CA ARG A 144 25.68 1.01 -12.05
C ARG A 144 24.85 1.16 -10.77
N ARG A 145 25.47 1.67 -9.70
CA ARG A 145 24.75 2.11 -8.50
C ARG A 145 23.71 3.19 -8.83
N ILE A 146 22.49 3.02 -8.34
CA ILE A 146 21.39 3.98 -8.42
C ILE A 146 21.71 5.19 -7.53
N GLU A 147 21.77 6.36 -8.14
CA GLU A 147 22.04 7.64 -7.48
C GLU A 147 20.80 8.55 -7.45
N GLU A 148 20.85 9.61 -6.64
CA GLU A 148 19.73 10.55 -6.47
C GLU A 148 19.29 11.17 -7.82
N GLY A 149 20.25 11.45 -8.70
CA GLY A 149 19.99 11.97 -10.05
C GLY A 149 19.16 11.00 -10.91
N ASP A 150 19.40 9.70 -10.79
CA ASP A 150 18.67 8.67 -11.55
C ASP A 150 17.20 8.64 -11.10
N VAL A 151 16.97 8.78 -9.80
CA VAL A 151 15.62 8.85 -9.21
C VAL A 151 14.85 10.07 -9.73
N LYS A 152 15.50 11.24 -9.79
CA LYS A 152 14.87 12.47 -10.32
C LYS A 152 14.49 12.35 -11.80
N THR A 153 15.25 11.59 -12.57
CA THR A 153 15.05 11.42 -14.00
C THR A 153 13.96 10.39 -14.32
N VAL A 154 13.97 9.23 -13.64
CA VAL A 154 13.18 8.05 -14.03
C VAL A 154 11.82 7.96 -13.31
N VAL A 155 11.72 8.50 -12.09
CA VAL A 155 10.54 8.31 -11.24
C VAL A 155 9.46 9.33 -11.57
N SER A 156 8.32 8.88 -12.09
CA SER A 156 7.20 9.75 -12.50
C SER A 156 6.59 10.54 -11.34
N TYR A 157 6.66 10.02 -10.11
CA TYR A 157 6.25 10.77 -8.91
C TYR A 157 7.11 12.01 -8.67
N ALA A 158 8.38 12.03 -9.09
CA ALA A 158 9.19 13.24 -9.07
C ALA A 158 8.61 14.32 -10.01
N GLN A 159 8.10 13.89 -11.18
CA GLN A 159 7.44 14.80 -12.11
C GLN A 159 6.14 15.33 -11.53
N GLN A 160 5.28 14.47 -10.97
CA GLN A 160 4.05 14.91 -10.30
C GLN A 160 4.33 15.86 -9.13
N ALA A 161 5.31 15.55 -8.27
CA ALA A 161 5.74 16.43 -7.19
C ALA A 161 6.22 17.79 -7.70
N SER A 162 6.95 17.83 -8.83
CA SER A 162 7.35 19.10 -9.46
C SER A 162 6.18 19.91 -10.03
N VAL A 163 5.13 19.24 -10.52
CA VAL A 163 3.88 19.91 -10.93
C VAL A 163 3.15 20.50 -9.73
N PHE A 164 3.09 19.78 -8.60
CA PHE A 164 2.53 20.33 -7.36
C PHE A 164 3.32 21.55 -6.86
N ALA A 165 4.66 21.47 -6.85
CA ALA A 165 5.51 22.59 -6.46
C ALA A 165 5.31 23.84 -7.36
N MET A 166 5.11 23.64 -8.67
CA MET A 166 4.76 24.73 -9.59
C MET A 166 3.40 25.35 -9.25
N VAL A 167 2.38 24.51 -9.03
CA VAL A 167 1.04 24.98 -8.66
C VAL A 167 1.06 25.73 -7.33
N ASP A 168 1.79 25.24 -6.34
CA ASP A 168 1.94 25.89 -5.04
C ASP A 168 2.67 27.24 -5.18
N ALA A 169 3.73 27.32 -5.98
CA ALA A 169 4.42 28.58 -6.25
C ALA A 169 3.51 29.63 -6.92
N ILE A 170 2.59 29.22 -7.81
CA ILE A 170 1.58 30.10 -8.39
C ILE A 170 0.62 30.61 -7.31
N LEU A 171 0.12 29.71 -6.45
CA LEU A 171 -0.85 30.04 -5.41
C LEU A 171 -0.27 30.91 -4.29
N GLU A 172 1.03 30.76 -4.02
CA GLU A 172 1.78 31.59 -3.07
C GLU A 172 2.31 32.89 -3.69
N PHE A 173 1.92 33.22 -4.93
CA PHE A 173 2.36 34.42 -5.66
C PHE A 173 3.88 34.56 -5.82
N LYS A 174 4.62 33.44 -5.83
CA LYS A 174 6.07 33.39 -6.04
C LYS A 174 6.39 33.33 -7.53
N ALA A 175 6.13 34.42 -8.25
CA ALA A 175 6.15 34.49 -9.72
C ALA A 175 7.44 33.94 -10.35
N GLY A 176 8.63 34.32 -9.85
CA GLY A 176 9.91 33.84 -10.40
C GLY A 176 10.11 32.33 -10.26
N LEU A 177 9.73 31.75 -9.13
CA LEU A 177 9.81 30.30 -8.91
C LEU A 177 8.77 29.54 -9.74
N ALA A 178 7.58 30.10 -9.88
CA ALA A 178 6.51 29.55 -10.71
C ALA A 178 6.92 29.50 -12.19
N GLU A 179 7.46 30.60 -12.71
CA GLU A 179 7.95 30.70 -14.09
C GLU A 179 9.07 29.69 -14.35
N GLN A 180 10.10 29.66 -13.49
CA GLN A 180 11.22 28.73 -13.63
C GLN A 180 10.75 27.27 -13.61
N SER A 181 9.85 26.93 -12.69
CA SER A 181 9.31 25.57 -12.57
C SER A 181 8.44 25.19 -13.77
N LEU A 182 7.61 26.12 -14.27
CA LEU A 182 6.81 25.92 -15.46
C LEU A 182 7.69 25.67 -16.69
N HIS A 183 8.74 26.47 -16.86
CA HIS A 183 9.64 26.34 -18.00
C HIS A 183 10.39 24.99 -17.97
N GLN A 184 10.86 24.57 -16.79
CA GLN A 184 11.49 23.25 -16.60
C GLN A 184 10.53 22.09 -16.90
N LEU A 185 9.27 22.20 -16.49
CA LEU A 185 8.25 21.18 -16.76
C LEU A 185 7.94 21.04 -18.26
N LEU A 186 7.80 22.17 -18.95
CA LEU A 186 7.57 22.18 -20.40
C LEU A 186 8.76 21.60 -21.17
N GLN A 187 9.99 21.96 -20.80
CA GLN A 187 11.20 21.41 -21.42
C GLN A 187 11.34 19.89 -21.21
N ARG A 188 10.81 19.35 -20.10
CA ARG A 188 10.77 17.90 -19.81
C ARG A 188 9.63 17.17 -20.50
N GLY A 189 8.87 17.85 -21.37
CA GLY A 189 7.77 17.26 -22.14
C GLY A 189 6.46 17.10 -21.36
N ALA A 190 6.28 17.80 -20.24
CA ALA A 190 5.00 17.81 -19.55
C ALA A 190 3.92 18.43 -20.45
N SER A 191 2.78 17.76 -20.58
CA SER A 191 1.66 18.25 -21.40
C SER A 191 1.10 19.56 -20.83
N PRO A 192 1.04 20.65 -21.62
CA PRO A 192 0.44 21.91 -21.17
C PRO A 192 -1.00 21.75 -20.68
N ALA A 193 -1.78 20.89 -21.34
CA ALA A 193 -3.16 20.59 -20.93
C ALA A 193 -3.20 19.90 -19.55
N TYR A 194 -2.28 18.98 -19.29
CA TYR A 194 -2.16 18.33 -17.98
C TYR A 194 -1.82 19.33 -16.87
N LEU A 195 -0.87 20.24 -17.10
CA LEU A 195 -0.51 21.29 -16.14
C LEU A 195 -1.71 22.20 -15.82
N LEU A 196 -2.47 22.59 -16.85
CA LEU A 196 -3.69 23.40 -16.69
C LEU A 196 -4.76 22.67 -15.86
N VAL A 197 -4.98 21.37 -16.11
CA VAL A 197 -5.92 20.54 -15.33
C VAL A 197 -5.49 20.46 -13.86
N MET A 198 -4.19 20.27 -13.60
CA MET A 198 -3.66 20.20 -12.24
C MET A 198 -3.83 21.53 -11.48
N LEU A 199 -3.53 22.66 -12.12
CA LEU A 199 -3.76 23.99 -11.57
C LEU A 199 -5.26 24.23 -11.29
N SER A 200 -6.11 23.94 -12.28
CA SER A 200 -7.57 24.08 -12.17
C SER A 200 -8.14 23.25 -11.02
N ARG A 201 -7.63 22.03 -10.81
CA ARG A 201 -8.02 21.16 -9.71
C ARG A 201 -7.68 21.79 -8.35
N GLN A 202 -6.48 22.35 -8.22
CA GLN A 202 -6.03 22.92 -6.95
C GLN A 202 -6.78 24.19 -6.59
N VAL A 203 -7.02 25.07 -7.58
CA VAL A 203 -7.86 26.27 -7.41
C VAL A 203 -9.27 25.87 -6.97
N ARG A 204 -9.87 24.86 -7.61
CA ARG A 204 -11.20 24.34 -7.23
C ARG A 204 -11.22 23.81 -5.79
N MET A 205 -10.15 23.16 -5.35
CA MET A 205 -10.03 22.68 -3.97
C MET A 205 -10.00 23.83 -2.96
N ILE A 206 -9.24 24.88 -3.25
CA ILE A 206 -9.17 26.09 -2.41
C ILE A 206 -10.52 26.78 -2.33
N VAL A 207 -11.22 26.95 -3.46
CA VAL A 207 -12.56 27.56 -3.48
C VAL A 207 -13.54 26.77 -2.61
N ARG A 208 -13.55 25.44 -2.72
CA ARG A 208 -14.41 24.58 -1.88
C ARG A 208 -14.11 24.67 -0.39
N VAL A 209 -12.83 24.80 -0.02
CA VAL A 209 -12.43 24.97 1.38
C VAL A 209 -12.84 26.35 1.90
N LYS A 210 -12.85 27.38 1.04
CA LYS A 210 -13.30 28.73 1.40
C LYS A 210 -14.83 28.85 1.52
N GLU A 211 -15.58 27.99 0.82
CA GLU A 211 -17.04 27.91 0.91
C GLU A 211 -17.56 27.12 2.13
N LEU A 212 -16.66 26.42 2.85
CA LEU A 212 -16.92 25.73 4.12
C LEU A 212 -16.61 26.63 5.32
#